data_AF-A0A1F5YJ96-F1
#
_entry.id   AF-A0A1F5YJ96-F1
#
_cell.length_a   1.000
_cell.length_b   1.000
_cell.length_c   1.000
_cell.angle_alpha   90.00
_cell.angle_beta   90.00
_cell.angle_gamma   90.00
#
_symmetry.space_group_name_H-M   'P 1'
#
loop_
_entity.id
_entity.type
_entity.pdbx_description
1 polymer ?
#
loop_
_entity_poly.entity_id
_entity_poly.type
_entity_poly.pdbx_seq_one_letter_code
_entity_poly.pdbx_strand_id
1 'polypeptide(L)'
;MIKYSCLMTKRFHHFKGNDLTPSEKVERKVVMMLLTSKLPDSKRESSVVFELKHSSEVIQVARILAQKRGLKVDLAEAAAALHDVYVIVHGKYQDHGKKGALIAEEILRKTDGFSPTDRKIITEAVCHHSEKDIHTGSPYVELIKDADVFSCSMYKEAEKEYRRIKSATMFGEYSRRVIKVRHELGLPDKPIFRT
;
A
#
# COMPACT_ATOMS: atom_id res chain seq x y z
N MET A 1 33.67 -34.95 21.86
CA MET A 1 33.97 -33.94 20.81
C MET A 1 32.68 -33.64 20.06
N ILE A 2 32.00 -32.54 20.38
CA ILE A 2 30.77 -32.13 19.71
C ILE A 2 31.17 -31.26 18.53
N LYS A 3 30.94 -31.75 17.30
CA LYS A 3 31.15 -30.97 16.08
C LYS A 3 30.05 -29.91 16.00
N TYR A 4 30.41 -28.65 16.22
CA TYR A 4 29.58 -27.53 15.81
C TYR A 4 29.52 -27.54 14.29
N SER A 5 28.41 -28.04 13.74
CA SER A 5 28.02 -27.79 12.37
C SER A 5 27.85 -26.27 12.23
N CYS A 6 28.79 -25.63 11.53
CA CYS A 6 28.65 -24.26 11.10
C CYS A 6 27.52 -24.22 10.07
N LEU A 7 26.28 -24.05 10.55
CA LEU A 7 25.17 -23.63 9.71
C LEU A 7 25.59 -22.30 9.10
N MET A 8 26.06 -22.32 7.86
CA MET A 8 26.14 -21.11 7.04
C MET A 8 24.72 -20.58 6.91
N THR A 9 24.32 -19.71 7.84
CA THR A 9 23.03 -19.03 7.81
C THR A 9 23.00 -18.21 6.52
N LYS A 10 22.11 -18.60 5.61
CA LYS A 10 21.87 -17.88 4.35
C LYS A 10 21.71 -16.39 4.68
N ARG A 11 22.53 -15.53 4.07
CA ARG A 11 22.46 -14.09 4.31
C ARG A 11 21.22 -13.55 3.60
N PHE A 12 20.19 -13.20 4.36
CA PHE A 12 19.02 -12.49 3.85
C PHE A 12 19.37 -11.02 3.71
N HIS A 13 19.40 -10.52 2.47
CA HIS A 13 19.47 -9.10 2.19
C HIS A 13 18.16 -8.71 1.51
N HIS A 14 17.36 -7.89 2.19
CA HIS A 14 16.04 -7.47 1.71
C HIS A 14 16.13 -6.93 0.28
N PHE A 15 15.17 -7.33 -0.55
CA PHE A 15 15.02 -6.95 -1.96
C PHE A 15 16.20 -7.28 -2.91
N LYS A 16 17.22 -8.03 -2.46
CA LYS A 16 18.40 -8.41 -3.27
C LYS A 16 18.41 -9.91 -3.59
N GLY A 17 18.73 -10.24 -4.84
CA GLY A 17 18.82 -11.62 -5.31
C GLY A 17 17.45 -12.25 -5.60
N ASN A 18 17.40 -13.58 -5.60
CA ASN A 18 16.20 -14.34 -5.98
C ASN A 18 15.42 -14.92 -4.78
N ASP A 19 16.01 -14.86 -3.59
CA ASP A 19 15.43 -15.40 -2.36
C ASP A 19 14.53 -14.37 -1.67
N LEU A 20 13.48 -13.96 -2.38
CA LEU A 20 12.51 -12.99 -1.89
C LEU A 20 11.19 -13.67 -1.60
N THR A 21 10.53 -13.21 -0.54
CA THR A 21 9.11 -13.52 -0.31
C THR A 21 8.25 -13.06 -1.50
N PRO A 22 7.04 -13.63 -1.69
CA PRO A 22 6.14 -13.19 -2.76
C PRO A 22 5.83 -11.69 -2.72
N SER A 23 5.62 -11.12 -1.52
CA SER A 23 5.39 -9.69 -1.34
C SER A 23 6.63 -8.85 -1.65
N GLU A 24 7.83 -9.25 -1.22
CA GLU A 24 9.07 -8.54 -1.57
C GLU A 24 9.33 -8.50 -3.08
N LYS A 25 8.94 -9.56 -3.82
CA LYS A 25 8.99 -9.56 -5.30
C LYS A 25 8.07 -8.50 -5.89
N VAL A 26 6.86 -8.34 -5.35
CA VAL A 26 5.88 -7.32 -5.77
C VAL A 26 6.39 -5.92 -5.46
N GLU A 27 6.84 -5.66 -4.24
CA GLU A 27 7.41 -4.38 -3.84
C GLU A 27 8.58 -3.97 -4.73
N ARG A 28 9.53 -4.89 -4.95
CA ARG A 28 10.65 -4.67 -5.87
C ARG A 28 10.15 -4.36 -7.28
N LYS A 29 9.14 -5.07 -7.78
CA LYS A 29 8.56 -4.84 -9.11
C LYS A 29 7.98 -3.43 -9.22
N VAL A 30 7.23 -2.98 -8.22
CA VAL A 30 6.62 -1.65 -8.15
C VAL A 30 7.70 -0.55 -8.15
N VAL A 31 8.73 -0.68 -7.32
CA VAL A 31 9.86 0.25 -7.31
C VAL A 31 10.55 0.30 -8.68
N MET A 32 10.77 -0.86 -9.32
CA MET A 32 11.37 -0.90 -10.65
C MET A 32 10.47 -0.28 -11.72
N MET A 33 9.15 -0.41 -11.63
CA MET A 33 8.20 0.24 -12.55
C MET A 33 8.30 1.76 -12.46
N LEU A 34 8.43 2.31 -11.25
CA LEU A 34 8.64 3.75 -11.03
C LEU A 34 9.99 4.21 -11.58
N LEU A 35 11.08 3.53 -11.22
CA LEU A 35 12.44 3.89 -11.64
C LEU A 35 12.66 3.80 -13.17
N THR A 36 11.94 2.91 -13.84
CA THR A 36 12.07 2.70 -15.29
C THR A 36 10.99 3.39 -16.12
N SER A 37 10.06 4.11 -15.45
CA SER A 37 8.97 4.80 -16.12
C SER A 37 9.48 5.78 -17.18
N LYS A 38 8.81 5.78 -18.34
CA LYS A 38 9.06 6.73 -19.44
C LYS A 38 8.01 7.83 -19.53
N LEU A 39 7.03 7.82 -18.61
CA LEU A 39 6.01 8.85 -18.53
C LEU A 39 6.61 10.10 -17.85
N PRO A 40 6.70 11.25 -18.54
CA PRO A 40 7.27 12.46 -17.96
C PRO A 40 6.37 13.02 -16.86
N ASP A 41 6.98 13.65 -15.86
CA ASP A 41 6.26 14.22 -14.69
C ASP A 41 5.15 15.20 -15.10
N SER A 42 5.33 15.96 -16.19
CA SER A 42 4.30 16.88 -16.73
C SER A 42 3.01 16.20 -17.20
N LYS A 43 3.01 14.88 -17.40
CA LYS A 43 1.83 14.08 -17.75
C LYS A 43 1.23 13.34 -16.56
N ARG A 44 1.83 13.45 -15.38
CA ARG A 44 1.43 12.75 -14.16
C ARG A 44 0.68 13.70 -13.23
N GLU A 45 -0.33 13.16 -12.55
CA GLU A 45 -1.04 13.89 -11.48
C GLU A 45 -0.26 13.90 -10.17
N SER A 46 0.67 12.94 -10.01
CA SER A 46 1.62 12.81 -8.91
C SER A 46 3.03 12.55 -9.44
N SER A 47 4.04 13.11 -8.77
CA SER A 47 5.43 12.86 -9.15
C SER A 47 5.84 11.42 -8.86
N VAL A 48 6.81 10.90 -9.63
CA VAL A 48 7.44 9.59 -9.35
C VAL A 48 8.02 9.53 -7.94
N VAL A 49 8.56 10.66 -7.45
CA VAL A 49 9.12 10.75 -6.09
C VAL A 49 8.02 10.56 -5.03
N PHE A 50 6.87 11.20 -5.21
CA PHE A 50 5.74 11.02 -4.31
C PHE A 50 5.24 9.58 -4.33
N GLU A 51 5.02 9.00 -5.51
CA GLU A 51 4.53 7.62 -5.65
C GLU A 51 5.47 6.59 -5.00
N LEU A 52 6.79 6.79 -5.15
CA LEU A 52 7.79 5.93 -4.50
C LEU A 52 7.72 6.04 -2.97
N LYS A 53 7.65 7.26 -2.43
CA LYS A 53 7.55 7.48 -0.99
C LYS A 53 6.24 6.96 -0.43
N HIS A 54 5.13 7.34 -1.05
CA HIS A 54 3.79 7.01 -0.61
C HIS A 54 3.57 5.49 -0.60
N SER A 55 3.89 4.79 -1.69
CA SER A 55 3.80 3.32 -1.71
C SER A 55 4.63 2.67 -0.59
N SER A 56 5.88 3.12 -0.38
CA SER A 56 6.75 2.61 0.70
C SER A 56 6.17 2.86 2.10
N GLU A 57 5.58 4.04 2.33
CA GLU A 57 4.94 4.40 3.60
C GLU A 57 3.66 3.58 3.85
N VAL A 58 2.81 3.42 2.82
CA VAL A 58 1.59 2.60 2.91
C VAL A 58 1.92 1.14 3.18
N ILE A 59 2.97 0.59 2.54
CA ILE A 59 3.47 -0.76 2.84
C ILE A 59 3.85 -0.87 4.32
N GLN A 60 4.61 0.10 4.85
CA GLN A 60 5.06 0.04 6.23
C GLN A 60 3.90 0.13 7.23
N VAL A 61 2.91 0.98 6.96
CA VAL A 61 1.69 1.08 7.79
C VAL A 61 0.87 -0.21 7.68
N ALA A 62 0.71 -0.75 6.48
CA ALA A 62 0.00 -1.99 6.23
C ALA A 62 0.62 -3.18 6.97
N ARG A 63 1.96 -3.28 7.03
CA ARG A 63 2.69 -4.29 7.83
C ARG A 63 2.32 -4.22 9.31
N ILE A 64 2.28 -3.01 9.88
CA ILE A 64 1.99 -2.80 11.30
C ILE A 64 0.52 -3.13 11.58
N LEU A 65 -0.40 -2.62 10.76
CA LEU A 65 -1.83 -2.89 10.90
C LEU A 65 -2.16 -4.36 10.70
N ALA A 66 -1.52 -5.05 9.75
CA ALA A 66 -1.75 -6.48 9.53
C ALA A 66 -1.39 -7.30 10.77
N GLN A 67 -0.24 -7.01 11.38
CA GLN A 67 0.15 -7.65 12.65
C GLN A 67 -0.85 -7.36 13.76
N LYS A 68 -1.26 -6.09 13.92
CA LYS A 68 -2.21 -5.67 14.96
C LYS A 68 -3.59 -6.31 14.79
N ARG A 69 -4.01 -6.54 13.54
CA ARG A 69 -5.33 -7.08 13.17
C ARG A 69 -5.34 -8.60 12.94
N GLY A 70 -4.21 -9.29 13.13
CA GLY A 70 -4.11 -10.75 12.91
C GLY A 70 -4.26 -11.17 11.44
N LEU A 71 -3.86 -10.31 10.50
CA LEU A 71 -3.89 -10.58 9.06
C LEU A 71 -2.54 -11.06 8.56
N LYS A 72 -2.53 -11.79 7.44
CA LYS A 72 -1.30 -12.26 6.78
C LYS A 72 -0.56 -11.07 6.19
N VAL A 73 0.62 -10.79 6.74
CA VAL A 73 1.45 -9.62 6.41
C VAL A 73 1.77 -9.57 4.90
N ASP A 74 2.18 -10.68 4.30
CA ASP A 74 2.50 -10.75 2.85
C ASP A 74 1.35 -10.27 1.95
N LEU A 75 0.09 -10.55 2.31
CA LEU A 75 -1.06 -10.11 1.52
C LEU A 75 -1.30 -8.61 1.68
N ALA A 76 -1.12 -8.08 2.89
CA ALA A 76 -1.23 -6.66 3.16
C ALA A 76 -0.12 -5.85 2.47
N GLU A 77 1.12 -6.36 2.47
CA GLU A 77 2.26 -5.77 1.78
C GLU A 77 2.04 -5.73 0.26
N ALA A 78 1.64 -6.85 -0.34
CA ALA A 78 1.39 -6.92 -1.78
C ALA A 78 0.24 -6.00 -2.21
N ALA A 79 -0.85 -5.95 -1.44
CA ALA A 79 -1.96 -5.04 -1.70
C ALA A 79 -1.56 -3.57 -1.54
N ALA A 80 -0.78 -3.25 -0.50
CA ALA A 80 -0.26 -1.90 -0.28
C ALA A 80 0.71 -1.46 -1.39
N ALA A 81 1.59 -2.35 -1.86
CA ALA A 81 2.49 -2.05 -2.96
C ALA A 81 1.73 -1.78 -4.27
N LEU A 82 0.60 -2.46 -4.48
CA LEU A 82 -0.16 -2.42 -5.73
C LEU A 82 -1.34 -1.44 -5.74
N HIS A 83 -1.73 -0.84 -4.60
CA HIS A 83 -2.98 -0.07 -4.50
C HIS A 83 -3.08 1.04 -5.56
N ASP A 84 -1.97 1.75 -5.80
CA ASP A 84 -1.85 2.84 -6.76
C ASP A 84 -1.16 2.44 -8.08
N VAL A 85 -1.11 1.14 -8.42
CA VAL A 85 -0.36 0.65 -9.61
C VAL A 85 -0.85 1.27 -10.93
N TYR A 86 -2.14 1.63 -11.02
CA TYR A 86 -2.64 2.35 -12.19
C TYR A 86 -2.05 3.75 -12.30
N VAL A 87 -1.89 4.46 -11.17
CA VAL A 87 -1.25 5.77 -11.12
C VAL A 87 0.22 5.65 -11.51
N ILE A 88 0.91 4.60 -11.04
CA ILE A 88 2.30 4.32 -11.42
C ILE A 88 2.46 4.17 -12.94
N VAL A 89 1.58 3.41 -13.58
CA VAL A 89 1.65 3.11 -15.02
C VAL A 89 1.17 4.27 -15.89
N HIS A 90 0.08 4.95 -15.49
CA HIS A 90 -0.62 5.90 -16.35
C HIS A 90 -0.58 7.35 -15.87
N GLY A 91 -0.15 7.60 -14.63
CA GLY A 91 -0.08 8.94 -14.03
C GLY A 91 -1.44 9.56 -13.74
N LYS A 92 -2.50 8.75 -13.56
CA LYS A 92 -3.90 9.20 -13.45
C LYS A 92 -4.63 8.54 -12.28
N TYR A 93 -5.42 9.33 -11.54
CA TYR A 93 -6.23 8.88 -10.42
C TYR A 93 -7.67 8.50 -10.79
N GLN A 94 -8.18 8.87 -11.97
CA GLN A 94 -9.57 8.56 -12.33
C GLN A 94 -9.80 7.04 -12.42
N ASP A 95 -10.63 6.51 -11.52
CA ASP A 95 -10.94 5.09 -11.34
C ASP A 95 -9.70 4.20 -11.14
N HIS A 96 -8.63 4.75 -10.54
CA HIS A 96 -7.34 4.08 -10.39
C HIS A 96 -7.42 2.77 -9.60
N GLY A 97 -8.27 2.66 -8.58
CA GLY A 97 -8.46 1.40 -7.85
C GLY A 97 -8.99 0.29 -8.75
N LYS A 98 -10.12 0.53 -9.43
CA LYS A 98 -10.77 -0.46 -10.32
C LYS A 98 -9.88 -0.85 -11.50
N LYS A 99 -9.25 0.13 -12.15
CA LYS A 99 -8.33 -0.14 -13.28
C LYS A 99 -7.02 -0.77 -12.79
N GLY A 100 -6.54 -0.38 -11.61
CA GLY A 100 -5.35 -0.92 -10.97
C GLY A 100 -5.49 -2.37 -10.58
N ALA A 101 -6.70 -2.81 -10.17
CA ALA A 101 -6.95 -4.21 -9.84
C ALA A 101 -6.67 -5.17 -11.00
N LEU A 102 -6.94 -4.75 -12.25
CA LEU A 102 -6.62 -5.53 -13.45
C LEU A 102 -5.11 -5.68 -13.66
N ILE A 103 -4.35 -4.60 -13.42
CA ILE A 103 -2.88 -4.60 -13.51
C ILE A 103 -2.28 -5.43 -12.36
N ALA A 104 -2.85 -5.32 -11.17
CA ALA A 104 -2.46 -6.08 -10.00
C ALA A 104 -2.62 -7.59 -10.23
N GLU A 105 -3.76 -8.06 -10.78
CA GLU A 105 -3.96 -9.48 -11.10
C GLU A 105 -2.88 -10.00 -12.05
N GLU A 106 -2.53 -9.22 -13.07
CA GLU A 106 -1.49 -9.59 -14.04
C GLU A 106 -0.10 -9.71 -13.40
N ILE A 107 0.25 -8.77 -12.51
CA ILE A 107 1.53 -8.81 -11.76
C ILE A 107 1.55 -10.02 -10.83
N LEU A 108 0.47 -10.28 -10.11
CA LEU A 108 0.38 -11.38 -9.15
C LEU A 108 0.40 -12.74 -9.84
N ARG A 109 -0.25 -12.90 -11.00
CA ARG A 109 -0.19 -14.15 -11.79
C ARG A 109 1.23 -14.47 -12.26
N LYS A 110 2.03 -13.44 -12.53
CA LYS A 110 3.45 -13.56 -12.92
C LYS A 110 4.41 -13.66 -11.72
N THR A 111 3.90 -13.55 -10.50
CA THR A 111 4.71 -13.60 -9.28
C THR A 111 4.45 -14.91 -8.54
N ASP A 112 5.45 -15.79 -8.50
CA ASP A 112 5.32 -17.06 -7.79
C ASP A 112 5.06 -16.86 -6.29
N GLY A 113 4.10 -17.61 -5.75
CA GLY A 113 3.81 -17.67 -4.31
C GLY A 113 2.44 -17.14 -3.87
N PHE A 114 1.62 -16.62 -4.81
CA PHE A 114 0.22 -16.26 -4.53
C PHE A 114 -0.75 -17.30 -5.11
N SER A 115 -1.54 -17.92 -4.25
CA SER A 115 -2.67 -18.76 -4.67
C SER A 115 -3.77 -17.94 -5.35
N PRO A 116 -4.71 -18.56 -6.10
CA PRO A 116 -5.86 -17.84 -6.64
C PRO A 116 -6.67 -17.08 -5.58
N THR A 117 -6.79 -17.64 -4.37
CA THR A 117 -7.46 -16.98 -3.24
C THR A 117 -6.68 -15.76 -2.77
N ASP A 118 -5.35 -15.87 -2.63
CA ASP A 118 -4.50 -14.73 -2.25
C ASP A 118 -4.64 -13.59 -3.27
N ARG A 119 -4.61 -13.90 -4.57
CA ARG A 119 -4.75 -12.91 -5.63
C ARG A 119 -6.10 -12.21 -5.60
N LYS A 120 -7.19 -12.95 -5.38
CA LYS A 120 -8.53 -12.37 -5.21
C LYS A 120 -8.58 -11.39 -4.04
N ILE A 121 -8.01 -11.76 -2.89
CA ILE A 121 -7.96 -10.89 -1.71
C ILE A 121 -7.20 -9.60 -2.01
N ILE A 122 -6.03 -9.71 -2.64
CA ILE A 122 -5.17 -8.56 -2.96
C ILE A 122 -5.87 -7.65 -3.99
N THR A 123 -6.40 -8.21 -5.07
CA THR A 123 -7.06 -7.44 -6.14
C THR A 123 -8.35 -6.78 -5.69
N GLU A 124 -9.11 -7.42 -4.78
CA GLU A 124 -10.27 -6.80 -4.14
C GLU A 124 -9.86 -5.59 -3.28
N ALA A 125 -8.79 -5.73 -2.48
CA ALA A 125 -8.26 -4.62 -1.70
C ALA A 125 -7.80 -3.46 -2.60
N VAL A 126 -7.08 -3.74 -3.69
CA VAL A 126 -6.67 -2.73 -4.68
C VAL A 126 -7.89 -2.09 -5.36
N CYS A 127 -8.90 -2.87 -5.75
CA CYS A 127 -10.09 -2.37 -6.44
C CYS A 127 -10.83 -1.31 -5.63
N HIS A 128 -11.00 -1.57 -4.34
CA HIS A 128 -11.88 -0.79 -3.48
C HIS A 128 -11.15 0.19 -2.56
N HIS A 129 -9.81 0.25 -2.57
CA HIS A 129 -9.09 1.07 -1.61
C HIS A 129 -9.46 2.56 -1.70
N SER A 130 -9.77 3.11 -2.87
CA SER A 130 -10.11 4.53 -3.00
C SER A 130 -11.52 4.89 -2.51
N GLU A 131 -12.40 3.89 -2.33
CA GLU A 131 -13.80 4.02 -1.91
C GLU A 131 -13.88 4.10 -0.37
N LYS A 132 -13.30 5.17 0.21
CA LYS A 132 -13.12 5.32 1.66
C LYS A 132 -14.44 5.43 2.44
N ASP A 133 -15.50 5.87 1.77
CA ASP A 133 -16.87 6.04 2.27
C ASP A 133 -17.72 4.76 2.21
N ILE A 134 -17.27 3.76 1.46
CA ILE A 134 -17.89 2.43 1.45
C ILE A 134 -17.17 1.58 2.49
N HIS A 135 -17.87 1.04 3.47
CA HIS A 135 -17.31 0.09 4.44
C HIS A 135 -17.66 -1.33 4.02
N THR A 136 -16.71 -2.26 4.11
CA THR A 136 -16.93 -3.66 3.72
C THR A 136 -16.60 -4.62 4.86
N GLY A 137 -17.07 -5.87 4.74
CA GLY A 137 -16.66 -6.97 5.61
C GLY A 137 -15.28 -7.55 5.25
N SER A 138 -14.60 -7.00 4.24
CA SER A 138 -13.34 -7.53 3.71
C SER A 138 -12.16 -6.90 4.43
N PRO A 139 -11.45 -7.63 5.32
CA PRO A 139 -10.49 -7.03 6.24
C PRO A 139 -9.30 -6.37 5.55
N TYR A 140 -8.86 -6.91 4.41
CA TYR A 140 -7.75 -6.31 3.63
C TYR A 140 -8.18 -5.05 2.89
N VAL A 141 -9.44 -4.95 2.44
CA VAL A 141 -9.97 -3.70 1.86
C VAL A 141 -9.91 -2.59 2.90
N GLU A 142 -10.41 -2.87 4.11
CA GLU A 142 -10.40 -1.89 5.20
C GLU A 142 -8.98 -1.57 5.69
N LEU A 143 -8.07 -2.56 5.71
CA LEU A 143 -6.66 -2.32 6.03
C LEU A 143 -6.00 -1.37 5.04
N ILE A 144 -6.18 -1.57 3.73
CA ILE A 144 -5.52 -0.72 2.72
C ILE A 144 -6.15 0.68 2.70
N LYS A 145 -7.47 0.81 2.89
CA LYS A 145 -8.11 2.12 3.07
C LYS A 145 -7.51 2.90 4.23
N ASP A 146 -7.32 2.22 5.36
CA ASP A 146 -6.78 2.80 6.58
C ASP A 146 -5.29 3.15 6.43
N ALA A 147 -4.49 2.26 5.84
CA ALA A 147 -3.05 2.47 5.65
C ALA A 147 -2.75 3.63 4.68
N ASP A 148 -3.47 3.70 3.56
CA ASP A 148 -3.34 4.75 2.55
C ASP A 148 -3.61 6.13 3.16
N VAL A 149 -4.79 6.32 3.76
CA VAL A 149 -5.16 7.62 4.32
C VAL A 149 -4.27 8.02 5.51
N PHE A 150 -3.85 7.05 6.32
CA PHE A 150 -2.95 7.31 7.44
C PHE A 150 -1.58 7.77 6.97
N SER A 151 -0.97 7.13 5.95
CA SER A 151 0.28 7.60 5.32
C SER A 151 0.13 9.04 4.82
N CYS A 152 -0.93 9.28 4.03
CA CYS A 152 -1.25 10.59 3.48
C CYS A 152 -1.40 11.69 4.55
N SER A 153 -1.98 11.36 5.72
CA SER A 153 -2.22 12.32 6.80
C SER A 153 -0.94 12.92 7.41
N MET A 154 0.20 12.27 7.21
CA MET A 154 1.49 12.67 7.79
C MET A 154 2.27 13.69 6.94
N TYR A 155 1.78 14.02 5.75
CA TYR A 155 2.36 15.05 4.89
C TYR A 155 1.96 16.46 5.32
N LYS A 156 2.86 17.42 5.13
CA LYS A 156 2.61 18.84 5.42
C LYS A 156 1.40 19.35 4.62
N GLU A 157 0.54 20.15 5.26
CA GLU A 157 -0.68 20.74 4.70
C GLU A 157 -1.69 19.71 4.16
N ALA A 158 -1.63 18.44 4.61
CA ALA A 158 -2.51 17.39 4.12
C ALA A 158 -4.00 17.70 4.33
N GLU A 159 -4.35 18.30 5.48
CA GLU A 159 -5.73 18.72 5.75
C GLU A 159 -6.25 19.72 4.72
N LYS A 160 -5.45 20.76 4.45
CA LYS A 160 -5.81 21.82 3.52
C LYS A 160 -6.03 21.28 2.12
N GLU A 161 -5.15 20.39 1.67
CA GLU A 161 -5.26 19.77 0.35
C GLU A 161 -6.49 18.84 0.26
N TYR A 162 -6.71 17.97 1.25
CA TYR A 162 -7.87 17.07 1.20
C TYR A 162 -9.21 17.79 1.32
N ARG A 163 -9.29 18.89 2.08
CA ARG A 163 -10.50 19.74 2.10
C ARG A 163 -10.76 20.42 0.75
N ARG A 164 -9.71 20.68 -0.04
CA ARG A 164 -9.83 21.28 -1.38
C ARG A 164 -10.32 20.27 -2.42
N ILE A 165 -9.83 19.03 -2.38
CA ILE A 165 -10.06 18.05 -3.45
C ILE A 165 -11.13 17.00 -3.14
N LYS A 166 -11.61 16.92 -1.89
CA LYS A 166 -12.63 15.94 -1.46
C LYS A 166 -13.92 16.64 -1.02
N SER A 167 -15.06 15.98 -1.24
CA SER A 167 -16.33 16.42 -0.65
C SER A 167 -16.26 16.40 0.88
N ALA A 168 -17.12 17.18 1.55
CA ALA A 168 -17.17 17.22 3.01
C ALA A 168 -17.41 15.82 3.62
N THR A 169 -18.29 15.02 3.01
CA THR A 169 -18.56 13.63 3.42
C THR A 169 -17.30 12.77 3.31
N MET A 170 -16.62 12.81 2.16
CA MET A 170 -15.41 12.03 1.93
C MET A 170 -14.28 12.44 2.86
N PHE A 171 -14.07 13.74 3.08
CA PHE A 171 -13.10 14.25 4.04
C PHE A 171 -13.40 13.79 5.48
N GLY A 172 -14.69 13.74 5.84
CA GLY A 172 -15.14 13.17 7.11
C GLY A 172 -14.71 11.71 7.29
N GLU A 173 -14.87 10.88 6.25
CA GLU A 173 -14.43 9.48 6.28
C GLU A 173 -12.91 9.35 6.39
N TYR A 174 -12.15 10.18 5.67
CA TYR A 174 -10.70 10.23 5.79
C TYR A 174 -10.30 10.52 7.24
N SER A 175 -10.91 11.54 7.86
CA SER A 175 -10.64 11.93 9.23
C SER A 175 -10.94 10.80 10.23
N ARG A 176 -12.09 10.12 10.08
CA ARG A 176 -12.47 9.00 10.96
C ARG A 176 -11.50 7.82 10.86
N ARG A 177 -11.07 7.48 9.65
CA ARG A 177 -10.08 6.40 9.43
C ARG A 177 -8.73 6.74 10.05
N VAL A 178 -8.26 7.99 9.90
CA VAL A 178 -7.01 8.43 10.54
C VAL A 178 -7.13 8.35 12.07
N ILE A 179 -8.21 8.87 12.67
CA ILE A 179 -8.45 8.77 14.12
C ILE A 179 -8.44 7.30 14.58
N LYS A 180 -9.15 6.42 13.86
CA LYS A 180 -9.21 4.98 14.15
C LYS A 180 -7.81 4.37 14.19
N VAL A 181 -6.99 4.62 13.16
CA VAL A 181 -5.61 4.10 13.10
C VAL A 181 -4.75 4.68 14.22
N ARG A 182 -4.87 5.99 14.52
CA ARG A 182 -4.15 6.62 15.62
C ARG A 182 -4.46 5.94 16.96
N HIS A 183 -5.74 5.71 17.25
CA HIS A 183 -6.19 5.01 18.45
C HIS A 183 -5.68 3.55 18.49
N GLU A 184 -5.77 2.82 17.37
CA GLU A 184 -5.27 1.45 17.24
C GLU A 184 -3.76 1.34 17.53
N LEU A 185 -2.99 2.37 17.17
CA LEU A 185 -1.56 2.47 17.37
C LEU A 185 -1.14 3.20 18.67
N GLY A 186 -2.08 3.66 19.49
CA GLY A 186 -1.80 4.38 20.74
C GLY A 186 -1.20 5.79 20.54
N LEU A 187 -1.48 6.43 19.41
CA LEU A 187 -1.06 7.80 19.12
C LEU A 187 -2.07 8.82 19.70
N PRO A 188 -1.66 10.07 20.00
CA PRO A 188 -2.57 11.12 20.45
C PRO A 188 -3.68 11.41 19.43
N ASP A 189 -4.88 11.81 19.85
CA ASP A 189 -6.01 12.07 18.92
C ASP A 189 -5.77 13.25 17.97
N LYS A 190 -4.90 14.20 18.34
CA LYS A 190 -4.61 15.40 17.56
C LYS A 190 -3.09 15.70 17.48
N PRO A 191 -2.65 16.41 16.43
CA PRO A 191 -3.44 16.75 15.23
C PRO A 191 -3.71 15.49 14.38
N ILE A 192 -4.89 15.43 13.74
CA ILE A 192 -5.30 14.28 12.90
C ILE A 192 -4.46 14.26 11.63
N PHE A 193 -4.35 15.41 10.98
CA PHE A 193 -3.51 15.65 9.82
C PHE A 193 -2.35 16.55 10.22
N ARG A 194 -1.21 16.38 9.57
CA ARG A 194 -0.10 17.32 9.72
C ARG A 194 -0.45 18.61 8.96
N THR A 195 -0.49 19.71 9.72
CA THR A 195 -0.57 21.08 9.21
C THR A 195 0.80 21.50 8.68
#